data_AF-A0A7G6YL71-F1
#
_entry.id   AF-A0A7G6YL71-F1
#
_cell.length_a   1.000
_cell.length_b   1.000
_cell.length_c   1.000
_cell.angle_alpha   90.00
_cell.angle_beta   90.00
_cell.angle_gamma   90.00
#
_symmetry.space_group_name_H-M   'P 1'
#
loop_
_entity.id
_entity.type
_entity.pdbx_description
1 polymer ?
#
loop_
_entity_poly.entity_id
_entity_poly.type
_entity_poly.pdbx_seq_one_letter_code
_entity_poly.pdbx_strand_id
1 'polypeptide(L)'
;MPFIFTRPAALLALLLGASAFAPTRPLLEGPTPFRLADNVELVYNLLDAKGKKTGYITQRVVLLGSETNKKQTLTTTTALLKSGTYDAKNRLVRLQDLTYAAHRDTSFTDGTAELPPDALRRFRDRIYTYQPTRLAWPDNPTVGSQLPDGGIVVQVSSSAVDIAKVQAMLKNRRVVGGPQPVTTPAGTFQCYKVEAERDLTTRARADMAIRKVEREVTYYDPAVGIVRTEYYDRDKLREVKELAKR
;
A
#
# COMPACT_ATOMS: atom_id res chain seq x y z
N MET A 1 -84.47 -2.90 29.69
CA MET A 1 -83.52 -3.89 29.16
C MET A 1 -82.57 -3.19 28.19
N PRO A 2 -81.33 -2.84 28.58
CA PRO A 2 -80.32 -2.36 27.65
C PRO A 2 -79.31 -3.46 27.32
N PHE A 3 -79.02 -3.59 26.03
CA PHE A 3 -78.01 -4.49 25.47
C PHE A 3 -76.59 -4.04 25.86
N ILE A 4 -75.81 -4.94 26.44
CA ILE A 4 -74.41 -4.74 26.78
C ILE A 4 -73.56 -5.08 25.55
N PHE A 5 -72.91 -4.07 24.97
CA PHE A 5 -71.87 -4.23 23.96
C PHE A 5 -70.53 -4.52 24.64
N THR A 6 -69.98 -5.71 24.40
CA THR A 6 -68.62 -6.11 24.79
C THR A 6 -67.58 -5.51 23.84
N ARG A 7 -66.57 -4.83 24.39
CA ARG A 7 -65.40 -4.34 23.64
C ARG A 7 -64.36 -5.45 23.46
N PRO A 8 -63.65 -5.56 22.32
CA PRO A 8 -62.56 -6.50 22.18
C PRO A 8 -61.29 -5.97 22.84
N ALA A 9 -60.56 -6.87 23.51
CA ALA A 9 -59.26 -6.61 24.13
C ALA A 9 -58.17 -6.41 23.08
N ALA A 10 -57.42 -5.32 23.17
CA ALA A 10 -56.22 -5.07 22.38
C ALA A 10 -55.03 -5.85 22.98
N LEU A 11 -54.48 -6.78 22.19
CA LEU A 11 -53.28 -7.53 22.54
C LEU A 11 -52.05 -6.67 22.23
N LEU A 12 -51.38 -6.16 23.27
CA LEU A 12 -50.16 -5.37 23.14
C LEU A 12 -48.96 -6.31 22.93
N ALA A 13 -48.45 -6.40 21.71
CA ALA A 13 -47.25 -7.15 21.41
C ALA A 13 -46.00 -6.36 21.87
N LEU A 14 -45.32 -6.86 22.91
CA LEU A 14 -44.01 -6.37 23.32
C LEU A 14 -42.95 -6.77 22.27
N LEU A 15 -42.51 -5.80 21.47
CA LEU A 15 -41.29 -5.93 20.66
C LEU A 15 -40.08 -5.80 21.57
N LEU A 16 -39.50 -6.93 21.98
CA LEU A 16 -38.17 -7.00 22.56
C LEU A 16 -37.16 -6.52 21.50
N GLY A 17 -36.67 -5.29 21.66
CA GLY A 17 -35.57 -4.75 20.87
C GLY A 17 -34.31 -5.56 21.12
N ALA A 18 -33.91 -6.38 20.14
CA ALA A 18 -32.59 -6.98 20.13
C ALA A 18 -31.57 -5.84 19.93
N SER A 19 -30.90 -5.45 21.02
CA SER A 19 -29.74 -4.58 20.95
C SER A 19 -28.65 -5.31 20.15
N ALA A 20 -28.40 -4.84 18.93
CA ALA A 20 -27.29 -5.31 18.14
C ALA A 20 -26.00 -4.84 18.83
N PHE A 21 -25.38 -5.74 19.60
CA PHE A 21 -23.99 -5.57 20.01
C PHE A 21 -23.15 -5.54 18.72
N ALA A 22 -22.77 -4.35 18.28
CA ALA A 22 -21.65 -4.22 17.37
C ALA A 22 -20.44 -4.86 18.09
N PRO A 23 -19.73 -5.83 17.48
CA PRO A 23 -18.55 -6.38 18.10
C PRO A 23 -17.55 -5.24 18.30
N THR A 24 -17.25 -4.92 19.57
CA THR A 24 -16.18 -4.01 19.93
C THR A 24 -14.90 -4.60 19.39
N ARG A 25 -14.44 -4.08 18.24
CA ARG A 25 -13.19 -4.55 17.62
C ARG A 25 -12.07 -4.19 18.60
N PRO A 26 -11.22 -5.16 19.00
CA PRO A 26 -10.12 -4.86 19.90
C PRO A 26 -9.22 -3.82 19.25
N LEU A 27 -8.89 -2.76 20.00
CA LEU A 27 -7.80 -1.86 19.64
C LEU A 27 -6.54 -2.72 19.52
N LEU A 28 -5.88 -2.66 18.36
CA LEU A 28 -4.62 -3.37 18.18
C LEU A 28 -3.61 -2.86 19.20
N GLU A 29 -3.17 -3.72 20.12
CA GLU A 29 -2.03 -3.43 20.98
C GLU A 29 -0.74 -3.56 20.15
N GLY A 30 -0.04 -2.45 19.93
CA GLY A 30 1.23 -2.42 19.20
C GLY A 30 1.37 -1.23 18.25
N PRO A 31 2.54 -1.07 17.59
CA PRO A 31 2.70 -0.06 16.55
C PRO A 31 1.70 -0.33 15.43
N THR A 32 1.23 0.68 14.71
CA THR A 32 0.31 0.51 13.57
C THR A 32 1.01 0.96 12.30
N PRO A 33 0.99 0.19 11.19
CA PRO A 33 1.69 0.56 9.96
C PRO A 33 1.19 1.92 9.47
N PHE A 34 2.06 2.93 9.52
CA PHE A 34 1.74 4.33 9.22
C PHE A 34 0.45 4.86 9.88
N ARG A 35 0.12 4.35 11.07
CA ARG A 35 -1.12 4.68 11.79
C ARG A 35 -2.39 4.46 10.94
N LEU A 36 -2.36 3.48 10.05
CA LEU A 36 -3.52 3.10 9.24
C LEU A 36 -4.62 2.51 10.13
N ALA A 37 -5.76 3.19 10.15
CA ALA A 37 -6.96 2.68 10.79
C ALA A 37 -7.77 1.82 9.82
N ASP A 38 -8.68 1.04 10.38
CA ASP A 38 -9.60 0.23 9.61
C ASP A 38 -10.45 1.09 8.67
N ASN A 39 -10.77 0.55 7.48
CA ASN A 39 -11.55 1.22 6.44
C ASN A 39 -11.00 2.55 5.89
N VAL A 40 -9.81 2.99 6.31
CA VAL A 40 -9.12 4.14 5.70
C VAL A 40 -8.90 3.87 4.20
N GLU A 41 -9.14 4.89 3.39
CA GLU A 41 -8.96 4.87 1.95
C GLU A 41 -7.92 5.90 1.54
N LEU A 42 -6.79 5.41 1.03
CA LEU A 42 -5.78 6.24 0.41
C LEU A 42 -6.04 6.33 -1.09
N VAL A 43 -6.04 7.53 -1.63
CA VAL A 43 -6.08 7.76 -3.08
C VAL A 43 -4.83 8.49 -3.49
N TYR A 44 -4.12 7.97 -4.49
CA TYR A 44 -2.96 8.62 -5.08
C TYR A 44 -3.27 9.03 -6.51
N ASN A 45 -2.97 10.27 -6.89
CA ASN A 45 -2.95 10.66 -8.29
C ASN A 45 -1.63 10.22 -8.92
N LEU A 46 -1.69 9.70 -10.14
CA LEU A 46 -0.54 9.50 -11.01
C LEU A 46 -0.50 10.68 -11.98
N LEU A 47 0.60 11.40 -12.01
CA LEU A 47 0.80 12.60 -12.82
C LEU A 47 2.01 12.41 -13.74
N ASP A 48 1.94 12.93 -14.96
CA ASP A 48 3.11 13.04 -15.81
C ASP A 48 4.06 14.17 -15.33
N ALA A 49 5.20 14.30 -15.99
CA ALA A 49 6.20 15.33 -15.70
C ALA A 49 5.68 16.79 -15.81
N LYS A 50 4.53 17.02 -16.45
CA LYS A 50 3.88 18.34 -16.58
C LYS A 50 2.77 18.54 -15.55
N GLY A 51 2.57 17.59 -14.65
CA GLY A 51 1.50 17.63 -13.64
C GLY A 51 0.13 17.20 -14.17
N LYS A 52 0.02 16.69 -15.41
CA LYS A 52 -1.25 16.18 -15.92
C LYS A 52 -1.54 14.81 -15.34
N LYS A 53 -2.74 14.63 -14.79
CA LYS A 53 -3.21 13.32 -14.27
C LYS A 53 -3.27 12.28 -15.39
N THR A 54 -2.54 11.19 -15.23
CA THR A 54 -2.48 10.02 -16.12
C THR A 54 -3.23 8.80 -15.59
N GLY A 55 -3.59 8.83 -14.30
CA GLY A 55 -4.32 7.77 -13.62
C GLY A 55 -4.43 8.02 -12.13
N TYR A 56 -4.83 6.99 -11.39
CA TYR A 56 -4.86 7.02 -9.94
C TYR A 56 -4.75 5.61 -9.34
N ILE A 57 -4.37 5.54 -8.08
CA ILE A 57 -4.35 4.32 -7.29
C ILE A 57 -5.30 4.53 -6.11
N THR A 58 -6.16 3.55 -5.83
CA THR A 58 -6.92 3.47 -4.58
C THR A 58 -6.34 2.35 -3.73
N GLN A 59 -6.24 2.56 -2.42
CA GLN A 59 -5.87 1.55 -1.45
C GLN A 59 -6.82 1.66 -0.27
N ARG A 60 -7.52 0.56 0.06
CA ARG A 60 -8.42 0.52 1.21
C ARG A 60 -7.96 -0.52 2.20
N VAL A 61 -7.84 -0.14 3.47
CA VAL A 61 -7.60 -1.08 4.56
C VAL A 61 -8.86 -1.92 4.76
N VAL A 62 -8.72 -3.24 4.65
CA VAL A 62 -9.85 -4.19 4.77
C VAL A 62 -9.71 -5.15 5.95
N LEU A 63 -8.49 -5.33 6.45
CA LEU A 63 -8.23 -6.17 7.61
C LEU A 63 -7.02 -5.63 8.36
N LEU A 64 -7.14 -5.59 9.67
CA LEU A 64 -6.06 -5.31 10.60
C LEU A 64 -5.74 -6.58 11.38
N GLY A 65 -4.45 -6.86 11.58
CA GLY A 65 -3.96 -8.04 12.27
C GLY A 65 -2.84 -7.72 13.25
N SER A 66 -2.60 -8.65 14.18
CA SER A 66 -1.46 -8.62 15.08
C SER A 66 -0.97 -10.05 15.31
N GLU A 67 0.34 -10.22 15.28
CA GLU A 67 1.01 -11.47 15.58
C GLU A 67 2.22 -11.19 16.47
N THR A 68 2.32 -11.92 17.58
CA THR A 68 3.51 -11.90 18.42
C THR A 68 4.33 -13.15 18.13
N ASN A 69 5.65 -12.99 18.00
CA ASN A 69 6.52 -14.15 17.82
C ASN A 69 6.40 -15.15 18.99
N LYS A 70 6.80 -16.41 18.77
CA LYS A 70 6.72 -17.47 19.80
C LYS A 70 7.43 -17.13 21.12
N LYS A 71 8.43 -16.25 21.07
CA LYS A 71 9.23 -15.81 22.22
C LYS A 71 8.59 -14.61 22.96
N GLN A 72 7.45 -14.11 22.51
CA GLN A 72 6.75 -12.94 23.05
C GLN A 72 7.61 -11.66 23.10
N THR A 73 8.64 -11.56 22.27
CA THR A 73 9.58 -10.42 22.27
C THR A 73 9.31 -9.39 21.17
N LEU A 74 8.46 -9.74 20.20
CA LEU A 74 8.16 -8.87 19.07
C LEU A 74 6.71 -9.05 18.64
N THR A 75 5.93 -8.00 18.81
CA THR A 75 4.59 -7.86 18.21
C THR A 75 4.73 -7.19 16.86
N THR A 76 4.18 -7.83 15.84
CA THR A 76 4.05 -7.29 14.49
C THR A 76 2.57 -7.09 14.19
N THR A 77 2.16 -5.86 13.90
CA THR A 77 0.82 -5.60 13.40
C THR A 77 0.85 -5.55 11.88
N THR A 78 -0.29 -5.84 11.26
CA THR A 78 -0.45 -5.84 9.82
C THR A 78 -1.72 -5.09 9.42
N ALA A 79 -1.67 -4.48 8.24
CA ALA A 79 -2.83 -3.97 7.54
C ALA A 79 -2.85 -4.63 6.16
N LEU A 80 -3.96 -5.30 5.83
CA LEU A 80 -4.25 -5.79 4.49
C LEU A 80 -4.97 -4.68 3.73
N LEU A 81 -4.41 -4.27 2.61
CA LEU A 81 -4.97 -3.25 1.74
C LEU A 81 -5.41 -3.89 0.41
N LYS A 82 -6.65 -3.62 -0.01
CA LYS A 82 -7.09 -3.86 -1.39
C LYS A 82 -6.66 -2.66 -2.24
N SER A 83 -5.86 -2.91 -3.27
CA SER A 83 -5.27 -1.87 -4.11
C SER A 83 -5.74 -1.99 -5.56
N GLY A 84 -6.21 -0.89 -6.13
CA GLY A 84 -6.62 -0.79 -7.53
C GLY A 84 -5.89 0.33 -8.25
N THR A 85 -5.31 0.04 -9.41
CA THR A 85 -4.69 1.04 -10.29
C THR A 85 -5.58 1.28 -11.50
N TYR A 86 -5.85 2.55 -11.81
CA TYR A 86 -6.76 2.98 -12.86
C TYR A 86 -6.07 3.97 -13.79
N ASP A 87 -6.39 3.90 -15.09
CA ASP A 87 -5.89 4.87 -16.07
C ASP A 87 -6.72 6.17 -16.09
N ALA A 88 -6.30 7.15 -16.90
CA ALA A 88 -7.01 8.43 -17.07
C ALA A 88 -8.45 8.31 -17.59
N LYS A 89 -8.86 7.13 -18.09
CA LYS A 89 -10.22 6.83 -18.56
C LYS A 89 -11.01 6.03 -17.51
N ASN A 90 -10.51 5.95 -16.27
CA ASN A 90 -11.08 5.18 -15.16
C ASN A 90 -11.15 3.67 -15.44
N ARG A 91 -10.34 3.15 -16.37
CA ARG A 91 -10.28 1.72 -16.64
C ARG A 91 -9.32 1.07 -15.65
N LEU A 92 -9.76 -0.01 -15.04
CA LEU A 92 -8.94 -0.81 -14.14
C LEU A 92 -7.76 -1.41 -14.92
N VAL A 93 -6.55 -1.10 -14.48
CA VAL A 93 -5.28 -1.62 -15.02
C VAL A 93 -4.80 -2.82 -14.21
N ARG A 94 -4.95 -2.78 -12.88
CA ARG A 94 -4.48 -3.83 -11.98
C ARG A 94 -5.23 -3.80 -10.64
N LEU A 95 -5.58 -4.98 -10.14
CA LEU A 95 -5.93 -5.21 -8.74
C LEU A 95 -4.83 -6.02 -8.07
N GLN A 96 -4.56 -5.70 -6.80
CA GLN A 96 -3.63 -6.47 -5.97
C GLN A 96 -3.95 -6.28 -4.50
N ASP A 97 -3.57 -7.26 -3.70
CA ASP A 97 -3.56 -7.16 -2.25
C ASP A 97 -2.16 -6.74 -1.80
N LEU A 98 -2.07 -5.82 -0.85
CA LEU A 98 -0.81 -5.38 -0.25
C LEU A 98 -0.87 -5.59 1.25
N THR A 99 0.20 -6.10 1.84
CA THR A 99 0.30 -6.21 3.31
C THR A 99 1.33 -5.24 3.84
N TYR A 100 0.84 -4.21 4.53
CA TYR A 100 1.71 -3.34 5.31
C TYR A 100 1.89 -3.93 6.69
N ALA A 101 3.07 -3.75 7.28
CA ALA A 101 3.38 -4.27 8.60
C ALA A 101 4.06 -3.19 9.44
N ALA A 102 4.00 -3.35 10.76
CA ALA A 102 4.77 -2.53 11.68
C ALA A 102 5.23 -3.39 12.84
N HIS A 103 6.46 -3.15 13.27
CA HIS A 103 6.97 -3.70 14.51
C HIS A 103 7.99 -2.73 15.08
N ARG A 104 8.02 -2.59 16.41
CA ARG A 104 8.80 -1.56 17.10
C ARG A 104 8.47 -0.17 16.53
N ASP A 105 9.47 0.56 16.06
CA ASP A 105 9.46 1.94 15.57
C ASP A 105 9.62 2.03 14.04
N THR A 106 9.19 0.99 13.32
CA THR A 106 9.34 0.92 11.86
C THR A 106 8.08 0.38 11.21
N SER A 107 7.59 1.13 10.23
CA SER A 107 6.55 0.70 9.30
C SER A 107 7.17 0.06 8.05
N PHE A 108 6.45 -0.87 7.44
CA PHE A 108 6.91 -1.64 6.30
C PHE A 108 5.86 -1.65 5.20
N THR A 109 6.22 -1.19 3.99
CA THR A 109 5.36 -1.36 2.81
C THR A 109 5.64 -2.69 2.12
N ASP A 110 4.61 -3.24 1.50
CA ASP A 110 4.73 -4.44 0.67
C ASP A 110 5.55 -4.13 -0.59
N GLY A 111 6.61 -4.90 -0.83
CA GLY A 111 7.48 -4.72 -2.00
C GLY A 111 6.78 -5.00 -3.33
N THR A 112 5.65 -5.72 -3.33
CA THR A 112 4.83 -5.94 -4.54
C THR A 112 4.33 -4.63 -5.15
N ALA A 113 4.16 -3.59 -4.33
CA ALA A 113 3.75 -2.26 -4.79
C ALA A 113 4.74 -1.63 -5.79
N GLU A 114 6.01 -2.07 -5.79
CA GLU A 114 7.05 -1.54 -6.66
C GLU A 114 6.95 -2.04 -8.11
N LEU A 115 6.18 -3.11 -8.35
CA LEU A 115 6.00 -3.70 -9.68
C LEU A 115 5.25 -2.70 -10.58
N PRO A 116 5.84 -2.26 -11.72
CA PRO A 116 5.11 -1.44 -12.69
C PRO A 116 3.89 -2.21 -13.26
N PRO A 117 2.73 -1.57 -13.49
CA PRO A 117 1.54 -2.23 -14.04
C PRO A 117 1.80 -3.00 -15.34
N ASP A 118 2.62 -2.44 -16.22
CA ASP A 118 2.94 -3.03 -17.53
C ASP A 118 4.05 -4.09 -17.49
N ALA A 119 4.74 -4.28 -16.36
CA ALA A 119 5.94 -5.13 -16.29
C ALA A 119 5.66 -6.59 -16.68
N LEU A 120 4.47 -7.10 -16.37
CA LEU A 120 4.05 -8.47 -16.67
C LEU A 120 3.15 -8.58 -17.92
N ARG A 121 2.80 -7.46 -18.57
CA ARG A 121 1.81 -7.44 -19.66
C ARG A 121 2.18 -8.33 -20.85
N ARG A 122 3.47 -8.49 -21.13
CA ARG A 122 3.95 -9.38 -22.20
C ARG A 122 3.93 -10.87 -21.83
N PHE A 123 3.77 -11.18 -20.55
CA PHE A 123 3.74 -12.52 -20.00
C PHE A 123 2.33 -12.92 -19.57
N ARG A 124 1.28 -12.33 -20.16
CA ARG A 124 -0.10 -12.74 -19.89
C ARG A 124 -0.24 -14.25 -20.10
N ASP A 125 -1.16 -14.85 -19.35
CA ASP A 125 -1.45 -16.28 -19.41
C ASP A 125 -0.24 -17.16 -19.02
N ARG A 126 0.59 -16.65 -18.11
CA ARG A 126 1.70 -17.38 -17.47
C ARG A 126 1.50 -17.44 -15.96
N ILE A 127 2.23 -18.36 -15.35
CA ILE A 127 2.23 -18.56 -13.90
C ILE A 127 3.24 -17.57 -13.30
N TYR A 128 2.84 -16.89 -12.23
CA TYR A 128 3.67 -15.93 -11.51
C TYR A 128 3.91 -16.40 -10.08
N THR A 129 5.16 -16.41 -9.65
CA THR A 129 5.53 -16.59 -8.25
C THR A 129 6.16 -15.29 -7.75
N TYR A 130 5.46 -14.61 -6.85
CA TYR A 130 5.88 -13.34 -6.26
C TYR A 130 6.77 -13.59 -5.04
N GLN A 131 7.89 -12.87 -4.97
CA GLN A 131 8.85 -12.91 -3.86
C GLN A 131 9.12 -11.47 -3.38
N PRO A 132 8.14 -10.86 -2.67
CA PRO A 132 8.27 -9.48 -2.20
C PRO A 132 9.29 -9.38 -1.06
N THR A 133 10.06 -8.31 -1.08
CA THR A 133 10.90 -7.85 0.04
C THR A 133 10.33 -6.53 0.52
N ARG A 134 9.89 -6.48 1.77
CA ARG A 134 9.26 -5.28 2.34
C ARG A 134 10.25 -4.11 2.42
N LEU A 135 9.74 -2.89 2.28
CA LEU A 135 10.55 -1.68 2.45
C LEU A 135 10.34 -1.11 3.85
N ALA A 136 11.42 -0.95 4.60
CA ALA A 136 11.41 -0.33 5.92
C ALA A 136 11.29 1.20 5.84
N TRP A 137 10.49 1.78 6.72
CA TRP A 137 10.24 3.21 6.90
C TRP A 137 10.25 3.51 8.41
N PRO A 138 11.40 3.95 8.95
CA PRO A 138 11.52 4.25 10.38
C PRO A 138 10.65 5.43 10.80
N ASP A 139 10.15 5.39 12.02
CA ASP A 139 9.34 6.47 12.60
C ASP A 139 10.18 7.70 12.95
N ASN A 140 11.46 7.49 13.29
CA ASN A 140 12.43 8.54 13.63
C ASN A 140 13.73 8.34 12.84
N PRO A 141 13.73 8.56 11.51
CA PRO A 141 14.91 8.36 10.69
C PRO A 141 15.98 9.42 10.96
N THR A 142 17.24 9.01 10.92
CA THR A 142 18.38 9.94 10.93
C THR A 142 18.75 10.33 9.50
N VAL A 143 18.83 11.63 9.21
CA VAL A 143 19.32 12.11 7.91
C VAL A 143 20.74 11.60 7.65
N GLY A 144 20.99 11.13 6.43
CA GLY A 144 22.23 10.47 6.02
C GLY A 144 22.24 8.96 6.22
N SER A 145 21.29 8.38 6.99
CA SER A 145 21.21 6.93 7.19
C SER A 145 20.80 6.17 5.92
N GLN A 146 21.33 4.96 5.79
CA GLN A 146 20.91 4.01 4.75
C GLN A 146 19.72 3.19 5.26
N LEU A 147 18.77 2.93 4.38
CA LEU A 147 17.64 2.04 4.63
C LEU A 147 17.84 0.73 3.86
N PRO A 148 17.33 -0.41 4.36
CA PRO A 148 17.41 -1.68 3.66
C PRO A 148 16.75 -1.63 2.28
N ASP A 149 17.37 -2.29 1.32
CA ASP A 149 16.81 -2.53 -0.01
C ASP A 149 15.48 -3.31 0.09
N GLY A 150 14.61 -3.14 -0.90
CA GLY A 150 13.36 -3.88 -0.99
C GLY A 150 12.73 -3.78 -2.37
N GLY A 151 11.52 -4.32 -2.53
CA GLY A 151 10.83 -4.41 -3.81
C GLY A 151 10.34 -5.82 -4.10
N ILE A 152 10.41 -6.25 -5.35
CA ILE A 152 9.77 -7.50 -5.78
C ILE A 152 10.59 -8.21 -6.84
N VAL A 153 10.68 -9.53 -6.69
CA VAL A 153 11.07 -10.46 -7.73
C VAL A 153 9.86 -11.30 -8.10
N VAL A 154 9.57 -11.41 -9.39
CA VAL A 154 8.52 -12.26 -9.95
C VAL A 154 9.18 -13.29 -10.84
N GLN A 155 9.05 -14.57 -10.47
CA GLN A 155 9.38 -15.67 -11.34
C GLN A 155 8.20 -15.93 -12.27
N VAL A 156 8.46 -15.92 -13.58
CA VAL A 156 7.47 -16.19 -14.63
C VAL A 156 7.78 -17.56 -15.21
N SER A 157 6.80 -18.45 -15.18
CA SER A 157 6.94 -19.83 -15.64
C SER A 157 5.73 -20.30 -16.46
N SER A 158 5.94 -21.39 -17.18
CA SER A 158 4.89 -22.28 -17.67
C SER A 158 4.80 -23.51 -16.77
N SER A 159 3.91 -24.46 -17.09
CA SER A 159 3.85 -25.73 -16.36
C SER A 159 5.14 -26.55 -16.43
N ALA A 160 5.95 -26.38 -17.47
CA ALA A 160 7.14 -27.21 -17.73
C ALA A 160 8.47 -26.49 -17.51
N VAL A 161 8.53 -25.18 -17.72
CA VAL A 161 9.80 -24.42 -17.72
C VAL A 161 9.67 -23.01 -17.17
N ASP A 162 10.77 -22.52 -16.60
CA ASP A 162 10.98 -21.11 -16.30
C ASP A 162 11.14 -20.29 -17.58
N ILE A 163 10.49 -19.12 -17.62
CA ILE A 163 10.44 -18.25 -18.81
C ILE A 163 11.24 -16.97 -18.59
N ALA A 164 11.04 -16.32 -17.44
CA ALA A 164 11.69 -15.06 -17.14
C ALA A 164 11.68 -14.77 -15.64
N LYS A 165 12.60 -13.92 -15.21
CA LYS A 165 12.60 -13.27 -13.90
C LYS A 165 12.43 -11.77 -14.09
N VAL A 166 11.33 -11.23 -13.56
CA VAL A 166 11.02 -9.80 -13.58
C VAL A 166 11.29 -9.22 -12.20
N GLN A 167 11.98 -8.10 -12.12
CA GLN A 167 12.41 -7.49 -10.87
C GLN A 167 12.13 -6.00 -10.89
N ALA A 168 11.64 -5.48 -9.77
CA ALA A 168 11.57 -4.06 -9.48
C ALA A 168 12.10 -3.87 -8.06
N MET A 169 13.35 -3.44 -7.94
CA MET A 169 14.06 -3.31 -6.66
C MET A 169 14.42 -1.86 -6.39
N LEU A 170 14.18 -1.39 -5.17
CA LEU A 170 14.72 -0.14 -4.65
C LEU A 170 15.98 -0.42 -3.87
N LYS A 171 17.10 0.09 -4.39
CA LYS A 171 18.45 -0.10 -3.89
C LYS A 171 19.06 1.21 -3.41
N ASN A 172 20.10 1.12 -2.60
CA ASN A 172 20.88 2.28 -2.14
C ASN A 172 19.97 3.33 -1.47
N ARG A 173 18.93 2.87 -0.77
CA ARG A 173 17.94 3.75 -0.17
C ARG A 173 18.60 4.58 0.93
N ARG A 174 18.43 5.90 0.88
CA ARG A 174 19.05 6.82 1.83
C ARG A 174 18.08 7.94 2.23
N VAL A 175 18.03 8.25 3.51
CA VAL A 175 17.34 9.44 4.01
C VAL A 175 18.22 10.65 3.72
N VAL A 176 17.79 11.56 2.86
CA VAL A 176 18.60 12.70 2.40
C VAL A 176 18.16 14.03 3.01
N GLY A 177 17.01 14.07 3.69
CA GLY A 177 16.56 15.28 4.37
C GLY A 177 15.21 15.13 5.06
N GLY A 178 14.78 16.21 5.70
CA GLY A 178 13.53 16.32 6.44
C GLY A 178 13.70 16.24 7.97
N PRO A 179 12.60 16.39 8.74
CA PRO A 179 11.25 16.60 8.25
C PRO A 179 11.09 17.97 7.56
N GLN A 180 10.36 18.02 6.45
CA GLN A 180 10.05 19.24 5.69
C GLN A 180 8.60 19.23 5.21
N PRO A 181 7.94 20.40 5.07
CA PRO A 181 6.56 20.46 4.62
C PRO A 181 6.45 20.04 3.14
N VAL A 182 5.59 19.06 2.87
CA VAL A 182 5.19 18.65 1.51
C VAL A 182 3.68 18.83 1.38
N THR A 183 3.25 19.61 0.39
CA THR A 183 1.82 19.88 0.14
C THR A 183 1.32 19.07 -1.05
N THR A 184 0.21 18.39 -0.85
CA THR A 184 -0.53 17.63 -1.88
C THR A 184 -2.01 17.99 -1.78
N PRO A 185 -2.89 17.49 -2.67
CA PRO A 185 -4.33 17.72 -2.54
C PRO A 185 -4.93 17.19 -1.22
N ALA A 186 -4.28 16.24 -0.56
CA ALA A 186 -4.70 15.70 0.74
C ALA A 186 -4.31 16.60 1.94
N GLY A 187 -3.49 17.64 1.74
CA GLY A 187 -3.03 18.54 2.79
C GLY A 187 -1.51 18.76 2.78
N THR A 188 -0.99 19.32 3.86
CA THR A 188 0.45 19.53 4.08
C THR A 188 0.94 18.61 5.19
N PHE A 189 2.04 17.90 4.92
CA PHE A 189 2.59 16.86 5.80
C PHE A 189 4.07 17.12 6.09
N GLN A 190 4.56 16.64 7.22
CA GLN A 190 5.97 16.79 7.61
C GLN A 190 6.74 15.55 7.18
N CYS A 191 7.35 15.62 5.99
CA CYS A 191 7.93 14.46 5.35
C CYS A 191 9.45 14.39 5.46
N TYR A 192 9.96 13.18 5.64
CA TYR A 192 11.34 12.84 5.34
C TYR A 192 11.47 12.51 3.86
N LYS A 193 12.60 12.90 3.27
CA LYS A 193 12.94 12.65 1.88
C LYS A 193 13.91 11.47 1.80
N VAL A 194 13.52 10.43 1.06
CA VAL A 194 14.32 9.23 0.81
C VAL A 194 14.63 9.13 -0.68
N GLU A 195 15.89 8.95 -1.02
CA GLU A 195 16.33 8.71 -2.39
C GLU A 195 16.74 7.25 -2.56
N ALA A 196 16.47 6.69 -3.74
CA ALA A 196 16.78 5.30 -4.07
C ALA A 196 17.08 5.14 -5.57
N GLU A 197 17.83 4.08 -5.89
CA GLU A 197 17.94 3.57 -7.25
C GLU A 197 16.86 2.51 -7.49
N ARG A 198 16.02 2.73 -8.48
CA ARG A 198 14.97 1.80 -8.89
C ARG A 198 15.44 0.95 -10.07
N ASP A 199 15.83 -0.28 -9.76
CA ASP A 199 16.32 -1.27 -10.70
C ASP A 199 15.17 -2.11 -11.26
N LEU A 200 14.77 -1.79 -12.49
CA LEU A 200 13.76 -2.50 -13.25
C LEU A 200 14.47 -3.46 -14.22
N THR A 201 14.41 -4.75 -13.94
CA THR A 201 15.08 -5.76 -14.74
C THR A 201 14.09 -6.82 -15.20
N THR A 202 14.14 -7.21 -16.48
CA THR A 202 13.61 -8.50 -16.91
C THR A 202 14.71 -9.35 -17.53
N ARG A 203 14.93 -10.53 -16.97
CA ARG A 203 15.84 -11.55 -17.48
C ARG A 203 15.03 -12.68 -18.07
N ALA A 204 15.09 -12.90 -19.37
CA ALA A 204 14.46 -14.06 -20.01
C ALA A 204 15.38 -15.29 -19.93
N ARG A 205 16.70 -15.07 -20.04
CA ARG A 205 17.75 -16.09 -19.93
C ARG A 205 18.97 -15.48 -19.23
N ALA A 206 19.98 -16.30 -18.91
CA ALA A 206 21.18 -15.84 -18.21
C ALA A 206 21.94 -14.74 -18.99
N ASP A 207 21.96 -14.85 -20.31
CA ASP A 207 22.62 -13.95 -21.27
C ASP A 207 21.72 -12.83 -21.79
N MET A 208 20.39 -12.91 -21.56
CA MET A 208 19.42 -11.94 -22.08
C MET A 208 18.67 -11.22 -20.96
N ALA A 209 19.17 -10.03 -20.62
CA ALA A 209 18.60 -9.14 -19.62
C ALA A 209 18.32 -7.75 -20.20
N ILE A 210 17.09 -7.27 -20.04
CA ILE A 210 16.77 -5.85 -20.24
C ILE A 210 16.73 -5.22 -18.86
N ARG A 211 17.60 -4.24 -18.62
CA ARG A 211 17.71 -3.52 -17.36
C ARG A 211 17.55 -2.03 -17.59
N LYS A 212 16.75 -1.39 -16.73
CA LYS A 212 16.61 0.06 -16.63
C LYS A 212 16.80 0.44 -15.17
N VAL A 213 17.66 1.41 -14.91
CA VAL A 213 17.82 2.00 -13.57
C VAL A 213 17.26 3.41 -13.62
N GLU A 214 16.31 3.69 -12.74
CA GLU A 214 15.67 4.99 -12.56
C GLU A 214 16.06 5.54 -11.17
N ARG A 215 15.94 6.85 -10.97
CA ARG A 215 16.06 7.44 -9.65
C ARG A 215 14.67 7.65 -9.07
N GLU A 216 14.45 7.19 -7.84
CA GLU A 216 13.22 7.40 -7.11
C GLU A 216 13.46 8.34 -5.92
N VAL A 217 12.56 9.30 -5.74
CA VAL A 217 12.51 10.15 -4.54
C VAL A 217 11.17 9.95 -3.88
N THR A 218 11.17 9.44 -2.65
CA THR A 218 9.96 9.20 -1.86
C THR A 218 9.95 10.11 -0.63
N TYR A 219 8.86 10.86 -0.49
CA TYR A 219 8.54 11.70 0.65
C TYR A 219 7.53 10.95 1.52
N TYR A 220 7.89 10.68 2.77
CA TYR A 220 7.01 9.96 3.69
C TYR A 220 6.93 10.69 5.04
N ASP A 221 5.74 10.67 5.63
CA ASP A 221 5.49 11.11 7.00
C ASP A 221 5.16 9.85 7.84
N PRO A 222 5.90 9.56 8.92
CA PRO A 222 5.65 8.39 9.78
C PRO A 222 4.21 8.22 10.26
N ALA A 223 3.46 9.31 10.43
CA ALA A 223 2.07 9.30 10.87
C ALA A 223 1.05 9.12 9.74
N VAL A 224 1.50 9.18 8.48
CA VAL A 224 0.64 9.23 7.29
C VAL A 224 0.93 8.11 6.30
N GLY A 225 2.21 7.80 6.11
CA GLY A 225 2.69 6.92 5.05
C GLY A 225 3.39 7.70 3.95
N ILE A 226 3.37 7.11 2.76
CA ILE A 226 3.93 7.73 1.58
C ILE A 226 3.03 8.90 1.16
N VAL A 227 3.59 10.10 1.10
CA VAL A 227 2.86 11.31 0.72
C VAL A 227 3.07 11.61 -0.75
N ARG A 228 4.30 11.42 -1.23
CA ARG A 228 4.68 11.68 -2.63
C ARG A 228 5.84 10.79 -3.05
N THR A 229 5.82 10.29 -4.26
CA THR A 229 6.94 9.63 -4.91
C THR A 229 7.17 10.26 -6.27
N GLU A 230 8.42 10.51 -6.62
CA GLU A 230 8.84 11.08 -7.89
C GLU A 230 9.78 10.10 -8.58
N TYR A 231 9.51 9.82 -9.86
CA TYR A 231 10.31 8.92 -10.68
C TYR A 231 11.07 9.73 -11.73
N TYR A 232 12.37 9.53 -11.80
CA TYR A 232 13.27 10.22 -12.71
C TYR A 232 13.99 9.24 -13.64
N ASP A 233 14.04 9.60 -14.92
CA ASP A 233 14.91 8.97 -15.89
C ASP A 233 16.15 9.85 -16.02
N ARG A 234 17.25 9.40 -15.38
CA ARG A 234 18.41 10.26 -15.06
C ARG A 234 17.95 11.46 -14.23
N ASP A 235 18.10 12.67 -14.73
CA ASP A 235 17.68 13.90 -14.04
C ASP A 235 16.31 14.40 -14.49
N LYS A 236 15.68 13.74 -15.48
CA LYS A 236 14.40 14.18 -16.03
C LYS A 236 13.25 13.54 -15.27
N LEU A 237 12.42 14.36 -14.63
CA LEU A 237 11.17 13.91 -14.01
C LEU A 237 10.29 13.22 -15.06
N ARG A 238 9.72 12.08 -14.71
CA ARG A 238 8.85 11.27 -15.59
C ARG A 238 7.44 11.18 -15.07
N GLU A 239 7.30 10.88 -13.79
CA GLU A 239 6.04 10.60 -13.15
C GLU A 239 6.09 11.06 -11.69
N VAL A 240 4.95 11.53 -11.20
CA VAL A 240 4.72 11.80 -9.78
C VAL A 240 3.52 10.99 -9.32
N LYS A 241 3.67 10.29 -8.21
CA LYS A 241 2.59 9.67 -7.45
C LYS A 241 2.39 10.49 -6.18
N GLU A 242 1.24 11.12 -5.99
CA GLU A 242 1.00 11.96 -4.80
C GLU A 242 -0.33 11.66 -4.14
N LEU A 243 -0.36 11.74 -2.81
CA LEU A 243 -1.53 11.49 -2.00
C LEU A 243 -2.58 12.58 -2.27
N ALA A 244 -3.73 12.17 -2.76
CA ALA A 244 -4.85 13.04 -3.12
C ALA A 244 -5.99 12.99 -2.08
N LYS A 245 -6.13 11.87 -1.35
CA LYS A 245 -7.11 11.68 -0.28
C LYS A 245 -6.60 10.64 0.72
N ARG A 246 -6.96 10.79 1.98
CA ARG A 246 -6.79 9.81 3.07
C ARG A 246 -8.05 9.75 3.92
#